data_AF-A0A9D6BNA3-F1
#
_entry.id   AF-A0A9D6BNA3-F1
#
_cell.length_a   1.000
_cell.length_b   1.000
_cell.length_c   1.000
_cell.angle_alpha   90.00
_cell.angle_beta   90.00
_cell.angle_gamma   90.00
#
_symmetry.space_group_name_H-M   'P 1'
#
loop_
_entity.id
_entity.type
_entity.pdbx_description
1 polymer ?
#
loop_
_entity_poly.entity_id
_entity_poly.type
_entity_poly.pdbx_seq_one_letter_code
_entity_poly.pdbx_strand_id
1 'polypeptide(L)'
;MMAGNNADLAVTMLDLGDPAQAQAVEDYVMGHADGTPFHRPAWMRAMTQATGHRAIMLAAVAPSGRINGVLPLHHVKSRLFGAALVSSAFAVDGGILAEDTRAVAALARAAEGLAR
;
A
#
# COMPACT_ATOMS: atom_id res chain seq x y z
N MET A 1 -10.17 9.36 30.19
CA MET A 1 -8.75 8.98 30.29
C MET A 1 -8.66 7.50 29.93
N MET A 2 -8.06 7.18 28.79
CA MET A 2 -7.43 5.92 28.37
C MET A 2 -7.02 6.13 26.90
N ALA A 3 -5.96 6.92 26.71
CA ALA A 3 -5.28 7.02 25.43
C ALA A 3 -4.61 5.66 25.18
N GLY A 4 -5.20 4.85 24.31
CA GLY A 4 -4.60 3.60 23.85
C GLY A 4 -3.36 3.88 23.01
N ASN A 5 -2.20 3.65 23.61
CA ASN A 5 -0.83 3.54 23.10
C ASN A 5 -0.48 4.08 21.68
N ASN A 6 0.49 4.98 21.64
CA ASN A 6 0.72 5.95 20.57
C ASN A 6 2.10 5.83 19.87
N ALA A 7 2.71 4.65 19.65
CA ALA A 7 4.15 4.59 19.26
C ALA A 7 4.58 3.74 18.04
N ASP A 8 4.05 2.53 17.77
CA ASP A 8 4.88 1.55 17.01
C ASP A 8 4.25 1.00 15.72
N LEU A 9 3.90 1.86 14.76
CA LEU A 9 3.61 1.37 13.40
C LEU A 9 4.92 1.24 12.61
N ALA A 10 5.29 0.03 12.21
CA ALA A 10 6.37 -0.21 11.27
C ALA A 10 5.82 -0.17 9.83
N VAL A 11 6.51 0.49 8.91
CA VAL A 11 6.18 0.41 7.48
C VAL A 11 7.07 -0.61 6.80
N THR A 12 6.46 -1.56 6.11
CA THR A 12 7.16 -2.60 5.35
C THR A 12 6.65 -2.70 3.91
N MET A 13 7.50 -3.18 3.00
CA MET A 13 7.06 -3.62 1.68
C MET A 13 6.62 -5.06 1.77
N LEU A 14 5.40 -5.35 1.35
CA LEU A 14 4.89 -6.70 1.29
C LEU A 14 5.30 -7.38 -0.02
N ASP A 15 5.70 -8.64 0.09
CA ASP A 15 5.90 -9.50 -1.07
C ASP A 15 4.57 -10.09 -1.49
N LEU A 16 3.97 -9.55 -2.54
CA LEU A 16 2.74 -10.13 -3.09
C LEU A 16 3.01 -11.50 -3.75
N GLY A 17 4.24 -11.92 -4.00
CA GLY A 17 4.57 -13.30 -4.39
C GLY A 17 4.31 -14.32 -3.28
N ASP A 18 4.39 -13.89 -2.02
CA ASP A 18 4.09 -14.70 -0.85
C ASP A 18 2.56 -14.81 -0.65
N PRO A 19 1.97 -16.03 -0.71
CA PRO A 19 0.54 -16.23 -0.53
C PRO A 19 0.02 -15.72 0.82
N ALA A 20 0.81 -15.80 1.89
CA ALA A 20 0.37 -15.38 3.22
C ALA A 20 0.24 -13.86 3.30
N GLN A 21 1.22 -13.13 2.76
CA GLN A 21 1.19 -11.67 2.74
C GLN A 21 0.13 -11.15 1.77
N ALA A 22 -0.02 -11.79 0.60
CA ALA A 22 -1.09 -11.44 -0.34
C ALA A 22 -2.48 -11.63 0.28
N GLN A 23 -2.70 -12.74 1.00
CA GLN A 23 -3.97 -12.99 1.69
C GLN A 23 -4.20 -11.99 2.83
N ALA A 24 -3.18 -11.64 3.60
CA ALA A 24 -3.32 -10.66 4.69
C ALA A 24 -3.76 -9.27 4.17
N VAL A 25 -3.23 -8.83 3.02
CA VAL A 25 -3.69 -7.59 2.37
C VAL A 25 -5.11 -7.74 1.84
N GLU A 26 -5.42 -8.86 1.21
CA GLU A 26 -6.75 -9.15 0.69
C GLU A 26 -7.80 -9.07 1.81
N ASP A 27 -7.55 -9.73 2.94
CA ASP A 27 -8.44 -9.73 4.11
C ASP A 27 -8.60 -8.33 4.69
N TYR A 28 -7.49 -7.57 4.81
CA TYR A 28 -7.53 -6.18 5.27
C TYR A 28 -8.38 -5.30 4.35
N VAL A 29 -8.14 -5.35 3.04
CA VAL A 29 -8.86 -4.54 2.05
C VAL A 29 -10.35 -4.90 2.04
N MET A 30 -10.69 -6.19 2.07
CA MET A 30 -12.07 -6.65 2.05
C MET A 30 -12.82 -6.38 3.37
N GLY A 31 -12.09 -6.27 4.49
CA GLY A 31 -12.65 -5.92 5.80
C GLY A 31 -12.77 -4.43 6.08
N HIS A 32 -12.11 -3.58 5.28
CA HIS A 32 -12.09 -2.13 5.49
C HIS A 32 -13.26 -1.43 4.77
N ALA A 33 -13.96 -0.52 5.46
CA ALA A 33 -15.16 0.14 4.92
C ALA A 33 -14.89 0.92 3.62
N ASP A 34 -13.72 1.58 3.55
CA ASP A 34 -13.28 2.32 2.36
C ASP A 34 -12.47 1.47 1.36
N GLY A 35 -12.44 0.15 1.55
CA GLY A 35 -11.68 -0.77 0.70
C GLY A 35 -12.25 -0.87 -0.72
N THR A 36 -11.47 -0.43 -1.71
CA THR A 36 -11.83 -0.56 -3.14
C THR A 36 -11.01 -1.66 -3.86
N PRO A 37 -11.47 -2.16 -5.03
CA PRO A 37 -10.70 -3.12 -5.82
C PRO A 37 -9.29 -2.65 -6.20
N PHE A 38 -9.06 -1.33 -6.23
CA PHE A 38 -7.77 -0.74 -6.62
C PHE A 38 -6.67 -0.93 -5.56
N HIS A 39 -7.04 -1.29 -4.33
CA HIS A 39 -6.10 -1.66 -3.27
C HIS A 39 -5.72 -3.14 -3.28
N ARG A 40 -6.42 -3.97 -4.07
CA ARG A 40 -6.27 -5.43 -3.99
C ARG A 40 -5.00 -5.92 -4.71
N PRO A 41 -4.31 -6.95 -4.18
CA PRO A 41 -3.18 -7.59 -4.85
C PRO A 41 -3.50 -8.04 -6.27
N ALA A 42 -4.73 -8.53 -6.52
CA ALA A 42 -5.16 -8.96 -7.85
C ALA A 42 -5.10 -7.82 -8.88
N TRP A 43 -5.52 -6.61 -8.50
CA TRP A 43 -5.44 -5.43 -9.35
C TRP A 43 -3.99 -5.07 -9.68
N MET A 44 -3.14 -5.03 -8.66
CA MET A 44 -1.71 -4.72 -8.83
C MET A 44 -1.00 -5.71 -9.77
N ARG A 45 -1.32 -7.01 -9.66
CA ARG A 45 -0.78 -8.03 -10.58
C ARG A 45 -1.27 -7.81 -12.01
N ALA A 46 -2.56 -7.57 -12.20
CA ALA A 46 -3.13 -7.32 -13.52
C ALA A 46 -2.46 -6.12 -14.20
N MET A 47 -2.25 -5.03 -13.46
CA MET A 47 -1.55 -3.83 -13.97
C MET A 47 -0.07 -4.08 -14.26
N THR A 48 0.63 -4.83 -13.40
CA THR A 48 2.02 -5.25 -13.64
C THR A 48 2.12 -6.08 -14.92
N GLN A 49 1.21 -7.03 -15.14
CA GLN A 49 1.18 -7.86 -16.34
C GLN A 49 0.85 -7.04 -17.61
N ALA A 50 -0.10 -6.11 -17.51
CA ALA A 50 -0.51 -5.29 -18.65
C ALA A 50 0.54 -4.25 -19.07
N THR A 51 1.29 -3.70 -18.11
CA THR A 51 2.16 -2.53 -18.35
C THR A 51 3.65 -2.82 -18.22
N GLY A 52 4.03 -3.92 -17.57
CA GLY A 52 5.41 -4.22 -17.18
C GLY A 52 5.94 -3.33 -16.05
N HIS A 53 5.14 -2.41 -15.51
CA HIS A 53 5.56 -1.56 -14.39
C HIS A 53 5.60 -2.35 -13.09
N ARG A 54 6.62 -2.10 -12.27
CA ARG A 54 6.78 -2.77 -10.98
C ARG A 54 5.74 -2.26 -9.98
N ALA A 55 4.92 -3.16 -9.46
CA ALA A 55 4.07 -2.93 -8.29
C ALA A 55 4.87 -3.00 -6.97
N ILE A 56 4.53 -2.12 -6.02
CA ILE A 56 5.05 -2.08 -4.66
C ILE A 56 3.86 -1.93 -3.72
N MET A 57 3.72 -2.84 -2.75
CA MET A 57 2.67 -2.79 -1.74
C MET A 57 3.29 -2.36 -0.41
N LEU A 58 3.02 -1.14 0.06
CA LEU A 58 3.42 -0.72 1.41
C LEU A 58 2.33 -1.07 2.41
N ALA A 59 2.72 -1.53 3.60
CA ALA A 59 1.81 -1.76 4.71
C ALA A 59 2.35 -1.13 6.00
N ALA A 60 1.48 -0.45 6.74
CA ALA A 60 1.72 -0.03 8.11
C ALA A 60 1.25 -1.13 9.05
N VAL A 61 2.15 -1.65 9.87
CA VAL A 61 1.93 -2.86 10.69
C VAL A 61 2.14 -2.52 12.16
N ALA A 62 1.17 -2.84 13.00
CA ALA A 62 1.26 -2.70 14.45
C ALA A 62 2.19 -3.78 15.06
N PRO A 63 2.67 -3.62 16.32
CA PRO A 63 3.54 -4.62 16.94
C PRO A 63 2.91 -6.00 17.08
N SER A 64 1.58 -6.06 17.05
CA SER A 64 0.83 -7.32 17.03
C SER A 64 0.90 -8.06 15.68
N GLY A 65 1.56 -7.49 14.66
CA GLY A 65 1.60 -8.01 13.29
C GLY A 65 0.36 -7.68 12.45
N ARG A 66 -0.59 -6.89 13.00
CA ARG A 66 -1.82 -6.53 12.29
C ARG A 66 -1.55 -5.37 11.33
N ILE A 67 -2.10 -5.45 10.13
CA ILE A 67 -2.12 -4.36 9.16
C ILE A 67 -3.07 -3.27 9.65
N ASN A 68 -2.57 -2.04 9.69
CA ASN A 68 -3.29 -0.82 10.09
C ASN A 68 -3.43 0.17 8.92
N GLY A 69 -2.82 -0.14 7.78
CA GLY A 69 -2.96 0.61 6.55
C GLY A 69 -2.16 0.00 5.41
N VAL A 70 -2.61 0.22 4.18
CA VAL A 70 -1.98 -0.24 2.95
C VAL A 70 -1.91 0.90 1.94
N LEU A 71 -0.85 0.92 1.13
CA LEU A 71 -0.67 1.89 0.04
C LEU A 71 -0.10 1.17 -1.20
N PRO A 72 -0.94 0.91 -2.22
CA PRO A 72 -0.49 0.30 -3.47
C PRO A 72 0.21 1.35 -4.34
N LEU A 73 1.45 1.08 -4.74
CA LEU A 73 2.25 1.96 -5.60
C LEU A 73 2.65 1.21 -6.88
N HIS A 74 2.64 1.90 -8.01
CA HIS A 74 3.28 1.44 -9.24
C HIS A 74 4.45 2.35 -9.55
N HIS A 75 5.64 1.76 -9.70
CA HIS A 75 6.81 2.47 -10.16
C HIS A 75 6.79 2.55 -11.69
N VAL A 76 6.38 3.71 -12.17
CA VAL A 76 6.33 4.04 -13.59
C VAL A 76 7.69 4.64 -13.98
N LYS A 77 8.45 3.96 -14.82
CA LYS A 77 9.68 4.51 -15.42
C LYS A 77 9.42 4.90 -16.86
N SER A 78 9.51 6.18 -17.17
CA SER A 78 9.45 6.71 -18.54
C SER A 78 10.81 7.23 -18.98
N ARG A 79 11.24 6.87 -20.19
CA ARG A 79 12.48 7.41 -20.79
C ARG A 79 12.38 8.89 -21.18
N LEU A 80 11.16 9.42 -21.30
CA LEU A 80 10.89 10.81 -21.67
C LEU A 80 10.57 11.70 -20.47
N PHE A 81 10.10 11.12 -19.35
CA PHE A 81 9.59 11.87 -18.19
C PHE A 81 10.21 11.47 -16.83
N GLY A 82 11.19 10.56 -16.79
CA GLY A 82 11.82 10.11 -15.55
C GLY A 82 11.04 9.02 -14.81
N ALA A 83 11.28 8.87 -13.50
CA ALA A 83 10.62 7.88 -12.64
C ALA A 83 9.54 8.54 -11.77
N ALA A 84 8.37 7.91 -11.69
CA ALA A 84 7.25 8.35 -10.84
C ALA A 84 6.65 7.18 -10.06
N LEU A 85 6.24 7.45 -8.82
CA LEU A 85 5.40 6.54 -8.03
C LEU A 85 3.96 7.01 -8.13
N VAL A 86 3.06 6.13 -8.61
CA VAL A 86 1.64 6.42 -8.75
C VAL A 86 0.84 5.44 -7.89
N SER A 87 -0.12 5.97 -7.11
CA SER A 87 -0.90 5.23 -6.12
C SER A 87 -1.96 4.31 -6.75
N SER A 88 -1.54 3.30 -7.50
CA SER A 88 -2.37 2.52 -8.45
C SER A 88 -2.47 3.22 -9.81
N ALA A 89 -1.51 2.95 -10.68
CA ALA A 89 -1.48 3.51 -12.03
C ALA A 89 -2.82 3.26 -12.77
N PHE A 90 -3.35 4.29 -13.42
CA PHE A 90 -4.60 4.26 -14.21
C PHE A 90 -5.89 3.95 -13.43
N ALA A 91 -5.89 4.08 -12.10
CA ALA A 91 -7.10 4.04 -11.28
C ALA A 91 -7.66 5.45 -11.00
N VAL A 92 -8.97 5.57 -10.77
CA VAL A 92 -9.66 6.80 -10.31
C VAL A 92 -9.59 6.98 -8.78
N ASP A 93 -8.96 6.02 -8.09
CA ASP A 93 -8.79 5.91 -6.65
C ASP A 93 -7.63 4.90 -6.37
N GLY A 94 -7.45 4.39 -5.16
CA GLY A 94 -6.34 3.51 -4.79
C GLY A 94 -5.26 4.22 -3.97
N GLY A 95 -5.65 5.29 -3.27
CA GLY A 95 -4.82 6.05 -2.35
C GLY A 95 -4.36 5.26 -1.12
N ILE A 96 -4.06 5.97 -0.04
CA ILE A 96 -3.79 5.31 1.24
C ILE A 96 -5.12 4.82 1.83
N LEU A 97 -5.20 3.51 2.10
CA LEU A 97 -6.30 2.89 2.84
C LEU A 97 -5.82 2.58 4.25
N ALA A 98 -6.32 3.28 5.26
CA ALA A 98 -5.78 3.20 6.62
C ALA A 98 -6.84 3.44 7.70
N GLU A 99 -6.67 2.75 8.83
CA GLU A 99 -7.56 2.81 9.99
C GLU A 99 -7.49 4.16 10.73
N ASP A 100 -6.34 4.85 10.66
CA ASP A 100 -6.15 6.12 11.34
C ASP A 100 -5.12 7.03 10.63
N THR A 101 -5.14 8.30 11.02
CA THR A 101 -4.26 9.35 10.47
C THR A 101 -2.77 9.10 10.71
N ARG A 102 -2.39 8.24 11.66
CA ARG A 102 -0.98 7.89 11.93
C ARG A 102 -0.48 6.91 10.88
N ALA A 103 -1.27 5.89 10.55
CA ALA A 103 -0.97 4.97 9.45
C ALA A 103 -0.90 5.73 8.12
N VAL A 104 -1.79 6.71 7.90
CA VAL A 104 -1.71 7.62 6.74
C VAL A 104 -0.37 8.35 6.68
N ALA A 105 0.03 9.03 7.76
CA ALA A 105 1.27 9.79 7.80
C ALA A 105 2.53 8.91 7.67
N ALA A 106 2.50 7.68 8.20
CA ALA A 106 3.60 6.73 8.08
C ALA A 106 3.77 6.23 6.64
N LEU A 107 2.67 5.83 5.98
CA LEU A 107 2.68 5.36 4.59
C LEU A 107 3.07 6.47 3.61
N ALA A 108 2.56 7.68 3.80
CA ALA A 108 2.93 8.83 2.97
C ALA A 108 4.44 9.13 3.03
N ARG A 109 5.02 9.21 4.24
CA ARG A 109 6.46 9.43 4.41
C ARG A 109 7.31 8.31 3.80
N ALA A 110 6.87 7.07 3.91
CA ALA A 110 7.57 5.94 3.29
C ALA A 110 7.53 6.02 1.76
N ALA A 111 6.38 6.38 1.18
CA ALA A 111 6.24 6.58 -0.26
C ALA A 111 7.12 7.73 -0.78
N GLU A 112 7.17 8.86 -0.07
CA GLU A 112 8.07 9.98 -0.38
C GLU A 112 9.54 9.56 -0.36
N GLY A 113 9.94 8.72 0.59
CA GLY A 113 11.29 8.19 0.69
C GLY A 113 11.69 7.31 -0.49
N LEU A 114 10.73 6.62 -1.13
CA LEU A 114 10.97 5.81 -2.33
C LEU A 114 11.02 6.63 -3.62
N ALA A 115 10.54 7.87 -3.60
CA ALA A 115 10.50 8.77 -4.75
C ALA A 115 11.79 9.61 -4.92
N ARG A 116 12.69 9.58 -3.93
CA ARG A 116 13.99 10.27 -3.96
C ARG A 116 15.07 9.37 -4.56
#